data_AF-A0A366XRU7-F1
#
_entry.id   AF-A0A366XRU7-F1
#
_cell.length_a   1.000
_cell.length_b   1.000
_cell.length_c   1.000
_cell.angle_alpha   90.00
_cell.angle_beta   90.00
_cell.angle_gamma   90.00
#
_symmetry.space_group_name_H-M   'P 1'
#
loop_
_entity.id
_entity.type
_entity.pdbx_description
1 polymer ?
#
loop_
_entity_poly.entity_id
_entity_poly.type
_entity_poly.pdbx_seq_one_letter_code
_entity_poly.pdbx_strand_id
1 'polypeptide(L)' 'MIRKKRLEKGWTQFELAEKSGVPQPTISQIESGSRRYPTHQTIMKIAKALEITVEGVIEDEDSLEDLKP' A
#
# COMPACT_ATOMS: atom_id res chain seq x y z
N MET A 1 -5.79 -2.72 -1.74
CA MET A 1 -5.67 -1.66 -2.77
C MET A 1 -4.25 -1.45 -3.34
N ILE A 2 -3.21 -1.18 -2.53
CA ILE A 2 -1.83 -0.91 -3.03
C ILE A 2 -1.33 -1.97 -4.02
N ARG A 3 -1.45 -3.26 -3.65
CA ARG A 3 -1.05 -4.39 -4.49
C ARG A 3 -1.75 -4.37 -5.85
N LYS A 4 -3.05 -4.11 -5.87
CA LYS A 4 -3.87 -4.06 -7.08
C LYS A 4 -3.37 -2.96 -8.02
N LYS A 5 -3.20 -1.73 -7.51
CA LYS A 5 -2.72 -0.58 -8.30
C LYS A 5 -1.30 -0.78 -8.83
N ARG A 6 -0.43 -1.39 -8.02
CA ARG A 6 0.92 -1.77 -8.45
C ARG A 6 0.87 -2.76 -9.63
N LEU A 7 0.03 -3.79 -9.54
CA LEU A 7 -0.13 -4.79 -10.59
C LEU A 7 -0.80 -4.23 -11.86
N GLU A 8 -1.76 -3.31 -11.74
CA GLU A 8 -2.35 -2.58 -12.88
C GLU A 8 -1.29 -1.79 -13.67
N LYS A 9 -0.26 -1.28 -12.99
CA LYS A 9 0.90 -0.62 -13.63
C LYS A 9 1.98 -1.61 -14.12
N GLY A 10 1.80 -2.91 -13.91
CA GLY A 10 2.76 -3.95 -14.28
C GLY A 10 4.03 -3.96 -13.43
N TRP A 11 4.02 -3.34 -12.25
CA TRP A 11 5.22 -3.18 -11.42
C TRP A 11 5.40 -4.34 -10.44
N THR A 12 6.64 -4.71 -10.20
CA THR A 12 7.13 -5.49 -9.06
C THR A 12 7.13 -4.62 -7.79
N GLN A 13 7.22 -5.27 -6.61
CA GLN A 13 7.36 -4.52 -5.35
C GLN A 13 8.66 -3.72 -5.29
N PHE A 14 9.71 -4.20 -5.96
CA PHE A 14 10.97 -3.48 -6.09
C PHE A 14 10.82 -2.20 -6.92
N GLU A 15 10.10 -2.26 -8.05
CA GLU A 15 9.84 -1.06 -8.86
C GLU A 15 8.99 -0.04 -8.12
N LEU A 16 8.01 -0.47 -7.31
CA LEU A 16 7.28 0.44 -6.43
C LEU A 16 8.20 1.05 -5.37
N ALA A 17 9.17 0.30 -4.85
CA ALA A 17 10.15 0.79 -3.89
C ALA A 17 11.00 1.91 -4.47
N GLU A 18 11.57 1.67 -5.67
CA GLU A 18 12.37 2.65 -6.41
C GLU A 18 11.56 3.94 -6.68
N LYS A 19 10.31 3.80 -7.13
CA LYS A 19 9.46 4.95 -7.49
C LYS A 19 8.93 5.74 -6.29
N SER A 20 8.65 5.07 -5.17
CA SER A 20 8.10 5.72 -3.97
C SER A 20 9.18 6.17 -2.97
N GLY A 21 10.40 5.63 -3.07
CA GLY A 21 11.43 5.80 -2.04
C GLY A 21 11.04 5.15 -0.71
N VAL A 22 10.15 4.17 -0.73
CA VAL A 22 9.79 3.33 0.43
C VAL A 22 10.50 1.99 0.28
N PRO A 23 11.15 1.46 1.33
CA PRO A 23 11.84 0.18 1.24
C PRO A 23 10.91 -0.95 0.77
N GLN A 24 11.37 -1.80 -0.14
CA GLN A 24 10.61 -2.95 -0.64
C GLN A 24 10.06 -3.85 0.49
N PRO A 25 10.81 -4.13 1.59
CA PRO A 25 10.25 -4.90 2.71
C PRO A 25 9.06 -4.21 3.37
N THR A 26 9.06 -2.87 3.45
CA THR A 26 7.93 -2.10 3.98
C THR A 26 6.72 -2.21 3.06
N ILE A 27 6.91 -2.12 1.74
CA ILE A 27 5.84 -2.35 0.76
C ILE A 27 5.28 -3.77 0.89
N SER A 28 6.15 -4.77 1.01
CA SER A 28 5.74 -6.17 1.17
C SER A 28 4.87 -6.36 2.42
N GLN A 29 5.27 -5.80 3.57
CA GLN A 29 4.51 -5.87 4.81
C GLN A 29 3.16 -5.14 4.73
N ILE A 30 3.10 -4.03 4.01
CA ILE A 30 1.84 -3.29 3.80
C ILE A 30 0.91 -4.12 2.91
N GLU A 31 1.41 -4.66 1.79
CA GLU A 31 0.60 -5.47 0.88
C GLU A 31 0.15 -6.81 1.46
N SER A 32 0.88 -7.36 2.43
CA SER A 32 0.49 -8.58 3.15
C SER A 32 -0.39 -8.32 4.36
N GLY A 33 -0.62 -7.06 4.74
CA GLY A 33 -1.32 -6.68 5.97
C GLY A 33 -0.52 -6.89 7.26
N SER A 34 0.73 -7.37 7.18
CA SER A 34 1.60 -7.55 8.36
C SER A 34 2.00 -6.22 9.00
N ARG A 35 2.01 -5.12 8.23
CA ARG A 35 2.11 -3.76 8.74
C ARG A 35 0.74 -3.09 8.67
N ARG A 36 -0.02 -3.22 9.76
CA ARG A 36 -1.39 -2.70 9.87
C ARG A 36 -1.47 -1.17 9.90
N TYR A 37 -0.44 -0.50 10.45
CA TYR A 37 -0.42 0.95 10.62
C TYR A 37 0.85 1.57 10.00
N PRO A 38 0.91 1.72 8.66
CA PRO A 38 1.97 2.51 8.02
C PRO A 38 1.84 3.99 8.38
N THR A 39 2.97 4.71 8.36
CA THR A 39 2.94 6.15 8.67
C THR A 39 2.27 6.93 7.55
N HIS A 40 1.69 8.09 7.87
CA HIS A 40 1.14 9.01 6.87
C HIS A 40 2.15 9.32 5.76
N GLN A 41 3.43 9.53 6.11
CA GLN A 41 4.48 9.78 5.14
C GLN A 41 4.69 8.60 4.17
N THR A 42 4.65 7.36 4.66
CA THR A 42 4.75 6.16 3.82
C THR A 42 3.56 6.04 2.88
N ILE A 43 2.34 6.26 3.39
CA ILE A 43 1.12 6.24 2.58
C ILE A 43 1.20 7.31 1.47
N MET A 44 1.57 8.55 1.81
CA MET A 44 1.74 9.64 0.84
C MET A 44 2.74 9.32 -0.27
N LYS A 45 3.89 8.73 0.09
CA LYS A 45 4.92 8.34 -0.89
C LYS A 45 4.41 7.27 -1.85
N ILE A 46 3.71 6.26 -1.34
CA ILE A 46 3.14 5.18 -2.14
C ILE A 46 2.01 5.69 -3.02
N ALA A 47 1.09 6.49 -2.47
CA ALA A 47 -0.02 7.11 -3.19
C ALA A 47 0.49 7.97 -4.36
N LYS A 48 1.48 8.83 -4.10
CA LYS A 48 2.13 9.65 -5.14
C LYS A 48 2.77 8.81 -6.23
N ALA A 49 3.48 7.74 -5.88
CA ALA A 49 4.12 6.86 -6.85
C ALA A 49 3.10 6.09 -7.70
N LEU A 50 1.97 5.71 -7.13
CA LEU A 50 0.88 5.00 -7.81
C LEU A 50 -0.10 5.93 -8.53
N GLU A 51 0.07 7.25 -8.41
CA GLU A 51 -0.82 8.28 -8.96
C GLU A 51 -2.28 8.10 -8.51
N ILE A 52 -2.45 7.80 -7.22
CA ILE A 52 -3.75 7.64 -6.56
C ILE A 52 -3.87 8.62 -5.38
N THR A 53 -5.10 8.88 -4.94
CA THR A 53 -5.34 9.64 -3.73
C THR A 53 -5.07 8.80 -2.47
N VAL A 54 -4.87 9.45 -1.34
CA VAL A 54 -4.58 8.77 -0.05
C VAL A 54 -5.80 7.99 0.44
N GLU A 55 -6.99 8.51 0.20
CA GLU A 55 -8.26 7.85 0.45
C GLU A 55 -8.31 6.53 -0.32
N GLY A 56 -7.84 6.55 -1.57
CA GLY A 56 -7.60 5.38 -2.41
C GLY A 56 -6.40 4.51 -1.99
N VAL A 57 -5.88 4.63 -0.77
CA VAL A 57 -4.91 3.68 -0.18
C VAL A 57 -5.48 2.97 1.05
N ILE A 58 -6.46 3.57 1.74
CA ILE A 58 -6.90 3.19 3.09
C ILE A 58 -8.08 2.20 3.09
N GLU A 59 -8.78 1.99 1.96
CA GLU A 59 -10.00 1.13 1.90
C GLU A 59 -9.79 -0.39 2.19
N ASP A 60 -8.58 -0.85 2.55
CA ASP A 60 -8.39 -2.22 3.07
C ASP A 60 -8.57 -2.29 4.62
N GLU A 61 -8.82 -1.18 5.32
CA GLU A 61 -9.02 -1.19 6.78
C GLU A 61 -10.40 -1.72 7.23
N ASP A 62 -11.44 -1.57 6.41
CA ASP A 62 -12.83 -1.83 6.84
C ASP A 62 -13.33 -3.27 6.62
N SER A 63 -12.60 -4.14 5.90
CA SER A 63 -13.07 -5.52 5.66
C SER A 63 -12.74 -6.51 6.79
N LEU A 64 -12.35 -6.04 7.98
CA LEU A 64 -11.99 -6.86 9.14
C LEU A 64 -12.93 -6.68 10.34
N GLU A 65 -13.98 -5.87 10.22
CA GLU A 65 -15.01 -5.74 11.27
C GLU A 65 -16.13 -6.80 11.16
N ASP A 66 -16.24 -7.49 10.03
CA ASP A 66 -17.24 -8.55 9.79
C ASP A 66 -16.90 -9.92 10.43
N LEU A 67 -15.86 -9.99 11.28
CA LEU A 67 -15.39 -11.23 11.92
C LEU A 67 -15.22 -11.10 13.45
N LYS A 68 -15.94 -10.20 14.10
CA LYS A 68 -16.15 -10.34 15.55
C LYS A 68 -17.35 -11.27 15.82
N PRO A 69 -17.22 -12.24 16.75
CA PRO A 69 -18.33 -13.11 17.13
C PRO A 69 -19.47 -12.34 17.82
#